data_AF-A0A9D7RZN6-F1
#
_entry.id   AF-A0A9D7RZN6-F1
#
_cell.length_a   1.000
_cell.length_b   1.000
_cell.length_c   1.000
_cell.angle_alpha   90.00
_cell.angle_beta   90.00
_cell.angle_gamma   90.00
#
_symmetry.space_group_name_H-M   'P 1'
#
loop_
_entity.id
_entity.type
_entity.pdbx_description
1 polymer ?
#
loop_
_entity_poly.entity_id
_entity_poly.type
_entity_poly.pdbx_seq_one_letter_code
_entity_poly.pdbx_strand_id
1 'polypeptide(L)' 'MGRGDKRSRKGKIFKGSYGNSRLQREKKVVVAAPAKVAKKA' A
#
# COMPACT_ATOMS: atom_id res chain seq x y z
N MET A 1 -13.53 4.88 2.71
CA MET A 1 -13.29 3.43 2.92
C MET A 1 -13.43 3.11 4.42
N GLY A 2 -14.30 2.15 4.77
CA GLY A 2 -14.64 1.82 6.16
C GLY A 2 -13.72 0.77 6.81
N ARG A 3 -14.06 0.31 8.01
CA ARG A 3 -13.31 -0.74 8.74
C ARG A 3 -13.33 -2.10 8.03
N GLY A 4 -14.37 -2.40 7.23
CA GLY A 4 -14.49 -3.65 6.49
C GLY A 4 -13.60 -3.74 5.24
N ASP A 5 -13.11 -2.62 4.73
CA ASP A 5 -12.29 -2.61 3.51
C ASP A 5 -10.82 -2.91 3.83
N LYS A 6 -10.43 -4.17 3.62
CA LYS A 6 -9.10 -4.72 3.86
C LYS A 6 -7.99 -4.11 2.99
N ARG A 7 -8.33 -3.38 1.93
CA ARG A 7 -7.34 -2.69 1.07
C ARG A 7 -7.00 -1.32 1.62
N SER A 8 -7.98 -0.63 2.20
CA SER A 8 -7.79 0.71 2.78
C SER A 8 -6.87 0.73 4.00
N ARG A 9 -6.27 1.88 4.27
CA ARG A 9 -5.49 2.10 5.50
C ARG A 9 -6.34 1.80 6.75
N LYS A 10 -7.61 2.24 6.77
CA LYS A 10 -8.52 2.06 7.93
C LYS A 10 -8.85 0.59 8.18
N GLY A 11 -9.16 -0.19 7.14
CA GLY A 11 -9.42 -1.63 7.32
C GLY A 11 -8.15 -2.44 7.58
N LYS A 12 -6.99 -2.03 7.06
CA LYS A 12 -5.69 -2.61 7.45
C LYS A 12 -5.33 -2.31 8.91
N ILE A 13 -5.68 -1.13 9.42
CA ILE A 13 -5.56 -0.81 10.86
C ILE A 13 -6.44 -1.75 11.68
N PHE A 14 -7.72 -1.85 11.33
CA PHE A 14 -8.68 -2.69 12.04
C PHE A 14 -8.29 -4.17 12.06
N LYS A 15 -7.82 -4.72 10.93
CA LYS A 15 -7.36 -6.11 10.84
C LYS A 15 -6.00 -6.37 11.53
N GLY A 16 -5.20 -5.33 11.81
CA GLY A 16 -3.84 -5.52 12.33
C GLY A 16 -2.80 -5.90 11.27
N SER A 17 -3.14 -5.87 9.98
CA SER A 17 -2.25 -6.28 8.88
C SER A 17 -1.58 -5.10 8.16
N TYR A 18 -0.45 -5.35 7.50
CA TYR A 18 0.29 -4.34 6.74
C TYR A 18 0.14 -4.51 5.22
N GLY A 19 0.67 -3.54 4.47
CA GLY A 19 0.86 -3.56 3.02
C GLY A 19 0.82 -2.15 2.44
N ASN A 20 0.56 -1.99 1.15
CA ASN A 20 0.75 -0.72 0.44
C ASN A 20 0.09 0.49 1.13
N SER A 21 -1.14 0.35 1.63
CA SER A 21 -1.85 1.45 2.31
C SER A 21 -1.51 1.61 3.81
N ARG A 22 -0.89 0.61 4.46
CA ARG A 22 -0.45 0.64 5.87
C ARG A 22 0.94 0.01 5.98
N LEU A 23 1.97 0.84 5.87
CA LEU A 23 3.38 0.46 5.87
C LEU A 23 3.87 0.15 7.30
N GLN A 24 4.85 -0.75 7.43
CA GLN A 24 5.48 -1.10 8.73
C GLN A 24 6.57 -0.12 9.17
N ARG A 25 7.25 0.50 8.22
CA ARG A 25 8.31 1.47 8.45
C ARG A 25 8.10 2.63 7.48
N GLU A 26 8.30 3.85 7.97
CA GLU A 26 8.12 5.09 7.18
C GLU A 26 9.01 5.11 5.93
N LYS A 27 10.12 4.35 5.93
CA LYS A 27 11.09 4.29 4.83
C LYS A 27 10.75 3.35 3.66
N LYS A 28 9.66 2.58 3.70
CA LYS A 28 9.20 1.92 2.46
C LYS A 28 8.26 2.85 1.73
N VAL A 29 8.87 3.78 0.99
CA VAL A 29 8.28 4.40 -0.21
C VAL A 29 8.00 3.27 -1.20
N VAL A 30 6.92 2.53 -0.94
CA VAL A 30 6.20 1.77 -1.95
C VAL A 30 4.87 2.48 -2.15
N VAL A 31 4.95 3.81 -2.27
CA VAL A 31 4.19 4.44 -3.33
C VAL A 31 4.82 3.85 -4.58
N ALA A 32 4.17 2.81 -5.12
CA ALA A 32 4.40 2.44 -6.49
C ALA A 32 4.02 3.69 -7.29
N ALA A 33 5.01 4.55 -7.51
CA ALA A 33 5.00 5.39 -8.68
C ALA A 33 4.74 4.44 -9.85
N PRO A 34 3.70 4.65 -10.65
CA PRO A 34 3.67 4.05 -11.97
C PRO A 34 4.72 4.80 -12.80
N ALA A 35 5.99 4.48 -12.60
CA ALA A 35 7.07 5.04 -13.38
C ALA A 35 8.14 3.98 -13.63
N LYS A 36 8.09 3.49 -14.88
CA LYS A 36 9.22 2.97 -15.67
C LYS A 36 9.63 1.52 -15.40
N VAL A 37 8.93 0.59 -16.05
CA VAL A 37 9.65 -0.37 -16.90
C VAL A 37 9.37 0.02 -18.33
N ALA A 38 10.29 0.80 -18.90
CA ALA A 38 10.48 0.81 -20.33
C ALA A 38 10.76 -0.63 -20.77
N LYS A 39 9.89 -1.22 -21.59
CA LYS A 39 10.37 -2.23 -22.54
C LYS A 39 10.85 -1.45 -23.76
N LYS A 40 12.17 -1.31 -23.84
CA LYS A 40 12.91 -1.05 -25.06
C LYS A 40 12.92 -2.37 -25.85
N ALA A 41 12.24 -2.39 -26.99
CA ALA A 41 12.46 -3.30 -28.10
C ALA A 41 11.86 -2.64 -29.35
#